data_AF-J9UWK7-F1
#
_entry.id   AF-J9UWK7-F1
#
_cell.length_a   1.000
_cell.length_b   1.000
_cell.length_c   1.000
_cell.angle_alpha   90.00
_cell.angle_beta   90.00
_cell.angle_gamma   90.00
#
_symmetry.space_group_name_H-M   'P 1'
#
loop_
_entity.id
_entity.type
_entity.pdbx_description
1 polymer ?
#
loop_
_entity_poly.entity_id
_entity_poly.type
_entity_poly.pdbx_seq_one_letter_code
_entity_poly.pdbx_strand_id
1 'polypeptide(L)' 'MEIKKKDNRGGARANTGGAREGAGRKRITNNRLDIKLYIRVSEKEQSLIKEKAEKNNVSVSQYIRDIVLKELNI' A
#
# COMPACT_ATOMS: atom_id res chain seq x y z
N MET A 1 -20.89 -26.71 44.56
CA MET A 1 -19.55 -26.21 44.19
C MET A 1 -19.71 -24.83 43.57
N GLU A 2 -19.22 -23.79 44.22
CA GLU A 2 -19.28 -22.42 43.68
C GLU A 2 -18.21 -22.22 42.59
N ILE A 3 -18.65 -21.74 41.43
CA ILE A 3 -17.77 -21.42 40.30
C ILE A 3 -17.17 -20.02 40.55
N LYS A 4 -15.92 -19.95 41.01
CA LYS A 4 -15.20 -18.68 41.16
C LYS A 4 -14.87 -18.09 39.78
N LYS A 5 -15.41 -16.90 39.48
CA LYS A 5 -15.05 -16.14 38.26
C LYS A 5 -13.58 -15.69 38.34
N LYS A 6 -12.83 -15.94 37.27
CA LYS A 6 -11.42 -15.55 37.13
C LYS A 6 -11.32 -14.02 37.08
N ASP A 7 -10.52 -13.42 37.95
CA ASP A 7 -10.24 -11.99 37.92
C ASP A 7 -9.58 -11.60 36.58
N ASN A 8 -10.21 -10.68 35.84
CA ASN A 8 -9.71 -10.18 34.55
C ASN A 8 -8.51 -9.21 34.71
N ARG A 9 -7.75 -9.29 35.80
CA ARG A 9 -6.58 -8.44 36.08
C ARG A 9 -5.29 -9.03 35.50
N GLY A 10 -5.40 -9.80 34.41
CA GLY A 10 -4.25 -10.13 33.58
C GLY A 10 -3.85 -8.88 32.82
N GLY A 11 -2.70 -8.30 33.19
CA GLY A 11 -2.10 -7.14 32.52
C GLY A 11 -2.09 -7.31 31.00
N ALA A 12 -2.09 -6.17 30.31
CA ALA A 12 -2.05 -6.09 28.85
C ALA A 12 -1.11 -7.15 28.29
N ARG A 13 -1.66 -8.17 27.59
CA ARG A 13 -0.81 -9.09 26.84
C ARG A 13 -0.05 -8.23 25.83
N ALA A 14 1.17 -8.62 25.47
CA ALA A 14 1.97 -7.91 24.46
C ALA A 14 1.21 -7.64 23.13
N ASN A 15 0.12 -8.37 22.89
CA ASN A 15 -0.72 -8.28 21.69
C ASN A 15 -2.06 -7.53 21.90
N THR A 16 -2.37 -7.03 23.10
CA THR A 16 -3.65 -6.36 23.42
C THR A 16 -3.60 -4.83 23.32
N GLY A 17 -2.41 -4.23 23.31
CA GLY A 17 -2.25 -2.81 22.99
C GLY A 17 -2.51 -2.56 21.49
N GLY A 18 -3.35 -1.59 21.15
CA GLY A 18 -3.59 -1.20 19.76
C GLY A 18 -4.71 -1.97 19.03
N ALA A 19 -5.46 -2.83 19.72
CA ALA A 19 -6.60 -3.55 19.13
C ALA A 19 -7.90 -2.71 19.05
N ARG A 20 -7.90 -1.49 19.63
CA ARG A 20 -9.02 -0.56 19.51
C ARG A 20 -8.99 0.11 18.13
N GLU A 21 -10.17 0.34 17.55
CA GLU A 21 -10.30 1.07 16.31
C GLU A 21 -9.64 2.46 16.44
N GLY A 22 -8.72 2.79 15.53
CA GLY A 22 -7.94 4.04 15.58
C GLY A 22 -6.65 4.00 16.40
N ALA A 23 -6.32 2.90 17.10
CA ALA A 23 -5.12 2.79 17.94
C ALA A 23 -3.80 2.52 17.17
N GLY A 24 -3.67 3.07 15.96
CA GLY A 24 -2.40 3.10 15.20
C GLY A 24 -1.94 1.79 14.56
N ARG A 25 -2.66 0.67 14.73
CA ARG A 25 -2.37 -0.54 13.95
C ARG A 25 -2.70 -0.31 12.47
N LYS A 26 -1.80 -0.77 11.58
CA LYS A 26 -2.03 -0.73 10.11
C LYS A 26 -3.42 -1.31 9.83
N ARG A 27 -4.32 -0.48 9.30
CA ARG A 27 -5.63 -0.95 8.82
C ARG A 27 -5.37 -1.88 7.65
N ILE A 28 -5.70 -3.16 7.81
CA ILE A 28 -5.73 -4.09 6.70
C ILE A 28 -6.85 -3.59 5.79
N THR A 29 -6.47 -2.85 4.76
CA THR A 29 -7.42 -2.36 3.75
C THR A 29 -7.69 -3.55 2.84
N ASN A 30 -8.73 -4.32 3.17
CA ASN A 30 -9.14 -5.50 2.39
C ASN A 30 -9.43 -5.18 0.91
N ASN A 31 -9.68 -3.91 0.58
CA ASN A 31 -10.07 -3.44 -0.76
C ASN A 31 -9.00 -2.56 -1.45
N ARG A 32 -7.71 -2.70 -1.11
CA ARG A 32 -6.68 -2.05 -1.94
C ARG A 32 -6.56 -2.81 -3.26
N LEU A 33 -7.14 -2.25 -4.32
CA LEU A 33 -7.02 -2.75 -5.70
C LEU A 33 -5.59 -2.49 -6.20
N ASP A 34 -4.66 -3.39 -5.87
CA ASP A 34 -3.32 -3.41 -6.44
C ASP A 34 -3.36 -4.07 -7.84
N ILE A 35 -3.84 -3.32 -8.83
CA ILE A 35 -3.85 -3.76 -10.23
C ILE A 35 -2.41 -3.68 -10.76
N LYS A 36 -1.87 -4.82 -11.19
CA LYS A 36 -0.56 -4.91 -11.85
C LYS A 36 -0.79 -5.08 -13.36
N LEU A 37 -0.17 -4.21 -14.14
CA LEU A 37 -0.16 -4.29 -15.60
C LEU A 37 1.28 -4.51 -16.06
N TYR A 38 1.44 -5.38 -17.04
CA TYR A 38 2.73 -5.69 -17.66
C TYR A 38 2.68 -5.25 -19.11
N ILE A 39 3.70 -4.53 -19.55
CA ILE A 39 3.80 -4.02 -20.93
C ILE A 39 5.17 -4.47 -21.46
N ARG A 40 5.19 -4.96 -22.70
CA ARG A 40 6.44 -5.22 -23.42
C ARG A 40 6.83 -3.99 -24.19
N VAL A 41 8.09 -3.59 -24.03
CA VAL A 41 8.71 -2.48 -24.74
C VAL A 41 10.08 -2.91 -25.24
N SER A 42 10.54 -2.31 -26.32
CA SER A 42 11.91 -2.49 -26.80
C SER A 42 12.92 -1.84 -25.84
N GLU A 43 14.19 -2.22 -25.94
CA GLU A 43 15.27 -1.64 -25.12
C GLU A 43 15.43 -0.12 -25.35
N LYS A 44 15.23 0.33 -26.61
CA LYS A 44 15.29 1.74 -26.98
C LYS A 44 14.17 2.54 -26.30
N GLU A 45 12.96 2.02 -26.31
CA GLU A 45 11.81 2.65 -25.65
C GLU A 45 11.99 2.65 -24.13
N GLN A 46 12.46 1.55 -23.54
CA GLN A 46 12.72 1.46 -22.10
C GLN A 46 13.73 2.51 -21.64
N SER A 47 14.82 2.71 -22.40
CA SER A 47 15.83 3.73 -22.12
C SER A 47 15.25 5.15 -22.19
N LEU A 48 14.44 5.41 -23.21
CA LEU A 48 13.79 6.70 -23.42
C LEU A 48 12.75 7.02 -22.32
N ILE A 49 11.99 6.03 -21.87
CA ILE A 49 11.06 6.17 -20.74
C ILE A 49 11.83 6.51 -19.45
N LYS A 50 12.96 5.82 -19.21
CA LYS A 50 13.79 6.05 -18.02
C LYS A 50 14.37 7.47 -18.00
N GLU A 51 14.92 7.93 -19.11
CA GLU A 51 15.46 9.29 -19.23
C GLU A 51 14.39 10.36 -18.98
N LYS A 52 13.19 10.17 -19.52
CA LYS A 52 12.07 11.11 -19.29
C LYS A 52 11.59 11.11 -17.84
N ALA A 53 11.54 9.93 -17.20
CA ALA A 53 11.19 9.83 -15.79
C ALA A 53 12.22 10.54 -14.89
N GLU A 54 13.51 10.38 -15.19
CA GLU A 54 14.61 11.07 -14.50
C GLU A 54 14.53 12.59 -14.68
N LYS A 55 14.29 13.09 -15.91
CA LYS A 55 14.09 14.53 -16.17
C LYS A 55 12.92 15.12 -15.38
N ASN A 56 11.87 14.32 -15.14
CA ASN A 56 10.69 14.73 -14.39
C ASN A 56 10.81 14.46 -12.87
N ASN A 57 11.95 13.96 -12.38
CA ASN A 57 12.19 13.63 -10.97
C ASN A 57 11.13 12.67 -10.38
N VAL A 58 10.66 11.70 -11.17
CA VAL A 58 9.66 10.71 -10.75
C VAL A 58 10.12 9.30 -11.09
N SER A 59 9.54 8.30 -10.42
CA SER A 59 9.77 6.90 -10.78
C SER A 59 9.20 6.58 -12.16
N VAL A 60 9.78 5.60 -12.87
CA VAL A 60 9.28 5.13 -14.18
C VAL A 60 7.79 4.77 -14.12
N SER A 61 7.37 4.04 -13.09
CA SER A 61 5.96 3.64 -12.93
C SER A 61 5.02 4.83 -12.75
N GLN A 62 5.46 5.85 -12.00
CA GLN A 62 4.68 7.07 -11.80
C GLN A 62 4.61 7.88 -13.10
N TYR A 63 5.74 8.04 -13.79
CA TYR A 63 5.81 8.73 -15.07
C TYR A 63 4.83 8.12 -16.10
N ILE A 64 4.83 6.80 -16.25
CA ILE A 64 3.90 6.10 -17.17
C ILE A 64 2.45 6.37 -16.76
N ARG A 65 2.15 6.27 -15.45
CA ARG A 65 0.80 6.53 -14.94
C ARG A 65 0.33 7.94 -15.25
N ASP A 66 1.15 8.95 -14.99
CA ASP A 66 0.80 10.36 -15.20
C ASP A 66 0.50 10.65 -16.67
N ILE A 67 1.31 10.11 -17.58
CA ILE A 67 1.09 10.26 -19.03
C ILE A 67 -0.20 9.56 -19.46
N VAL A 68 -0.44 8.34 -19.00
CA VAL A 68 -1.66 7.60 -19.38
C VAL A 68 -2.91 8.30 -18.86
N LEU A 69 -2.91 8.79 -17.61
CA LEU A 69 -4.04 9.53 -17.05
C LEU A 69 -4.29 10.82 -17.83
N LYS A 70 -3.22 11.54 -18.19
CA LYS A 70 -3.31 12.74 -19.01
C LYS A 70 -3.93 12.48 -20.39
N GLU A 71 -3.55 11.39 -21.07
CA GLU A 71 -4.13 11.00 -22.36
C GLU A 71 -5.59 10.57 -22.24
N LEU A 72 -5.98 9.97 -21.12
CA LEU A 72 -7.35 9.58 -20.84
C LEU A 72 -8.25 10.77 -20.42
N ASN A 73 -7.69 11.98 -20.24
CA ASN A 73 -8.36 13.15 -19.67
C ASN A 73 -9.01 12.88 -18.30
N ILE A 74 -8.35 12.06 -17.48
CA ILE A 74 -8.75 11.74 -16.10
C ILE A 74 -7.81 12.41 -15.11
#